data_AF-A0AAD5RD15-F1
#
_entry.id   AF-A0AAD5RD15-F1
#
_cell.length_a   1.000
_cell.length_b   1.000
_cell.length_c   1.000
_cell.angle_alpha   90.00
_cell.angle_beta   90.00
_cell.angle_gamma   90.00
#
_symmetry.space_group_name_H-M   'P 1'
#
loop_
_entity.id
_entity.type
_entity.pdbx_description
1 polymer ?
#
loop_
_entity_poly.entity_id
_entity_poly.type
_entity_poly.pdbx_seq_one_letter_code
_entity_poly.pdbx_strand_id
1 'polypeptide(L)'
;MMKLVFLIAIITLSVFAVDPNDPFKCDANGKCPPGSRCEDGTCYGRPDCPQVMMPRMKPGCEMTLVPDERDCPMPKITCSKENLKCGDTYCERGYVCNKSTQKCVERWDCPPVLKPPKGDKCYEMVLDEFDCFVPVNICEKGNRSSIRPRRSATENSTQCPKNAEFRECTNLCPEKTCDNYLQRSPCFSLRCGPPGCMCKEGHVLLSSNKEQGCVSRETCTKLNSLKKTIERDPIN
;
A
#
# COMPACT_ATOMS: atom_id res chain seq x y z
N MET A 1 10.56 66.21 23.68
CA MET A 1 11.29 64.94 23.43
C MET A 1 10.74 63.75 24.21
N MET A 2 10.37 63.88 25.49
CA MET A 2 9.85 62.75 26.31
C MET A 2 8.54 62.10 25.79
N LYS A 3 7.63 62.88 25.20
CA LYS A 3 6.36 62.37 24.63
C LYS A 3 6.52 61.47 23.40
N LEU A 4 7.55 61.72 22.58
CA LEU A 4 7.82 60.92 21.37
C LEU A 4 8.41 59.56 21.75
N VAL A 5 9.27 59.52 22.78
CA VAL A 5 9.84 58.28 23.32
C VAL A 5 8.74 57.40 23.94
N PHE A 6 7.80 57.99 24.69
CA PHE A 6 6.65 57.25 25.22
C PHE A 6 5.75 56.68 24.13
N LEU A 7 5.48 57.43 23.06
CA LEU A 7 4.71 56.93 21.91
C LEU A 7 5.42 55.77 21.21
N ILE A 8 6.72 55.89 20.97
CA ILE A 8 7.51 54.80 20.35
C ILE A 8 7.52 53.57 21.25
N ALA A 9 7.68 53.73 22.57
CA ALA A 9 7.64 52.61 23.53
C ALA A 9 6.30 51.88 23.54
N ILE A 10 5.18 52.60 23.53
CA ILE A 10 3.82 52.04 23.48
C ILE A 10 3.60 51.30 22.14
N ILE A 11 4.04 51.88 21.02
CA ILE A 11 3.93 51.25 19.71
C ILE A 11 4.77 49.96 19.66
N THR A 12 6.02 49.98 20.16
CA THR A 12 6.86 48.77 20.20
C THR A 12 6.28 47.67 21.12
N LEU A 13 5.66 48.03 22.25
CA LEU A 13 4.99 47.05 23.11
C LEU A 13 3.72 46.48 22.47
N SER A 14 3.00 47.26 21.66
CA SER A 14 1.82 46.78 20.92
C SER A 14 2.17 45.88 19.72
N VAL A 15 3.39 45.94 19.19
CA VAL A 15 3.86 45.02 18.12
C VAL A 15 4.17 43.62 18.69
N PHE A 16 4.43 43.50 19.99
CA PHE A 16 4.50 42.21 20.70
C PHE A 16 3.17 41.78 21.31
N ALA A 17 2.06 42.40 20.93
CA ALA A 17 0.73 41.86 21.23
C ALA A 17 0.61 40.51 20.50
N VAL A 18 0.80 39.47 21.30
CA VAL A 18 0.67 38.05 20.98
C VAL A 18 -0.62 37.84 20.20
N ASP A 19 -0.51 37.23 19.01
CA ASP A 19 -1.67 36.87 18.18
C ASP A 19 -2.56 35.91 19.00
N PRO A 20 -3.81 36.29 19.33
CA PRO A 20 -4.71 35.45 20.12
C PRO A 20 -5.14 34.18 19.39
N ASN A 21 -4.80 34.03 18.10
CA ASN A 21 -5.11 32.86 17.29
C ASN A 21 -3.89 31.94 17.06
N ASP A 22 -2.81 32.10 17.82
CA ASP A 22 -1.67 31.18 17.76
C ASP A 22 -2.10 29.76 18.22
N PRO A 23 -2.13 28.76 17.32
CA PRO A 23 -2.59 27.41 17.66
C PRO A 23 -1.69 26.69 18.66
N PHE A 24 -0.50 27.23 18.93
CA PHE A 24 0.46 26.68 19.88
C PHE A 24 0.37 27.32 21.27
N LYS A 25 -0.52 28.30 21.48
CA LYS A 25 -0.71 28.94 22.80
C LYS A 25 -2.04 28.54 23.41
N CYS A 26 -2.03 28.42 24.73
CA CYS A 26 -3.26 28.13 25.46
C CYS A 26 -4.20 29.33 25.41
N ASP A 27 -5.50 29.06 25.37
CA ASP A 27 -6.50 30.12 25.52
C ASP A 27 -6.50 30.70 26.95
N ALA A 28 -7.30 31.74 27.18
CA ALA A 28 -7.41 32.39 28.50
C ALA A 28 -7.89 31.45 29.63
N ASN A 29 -8.48 30.30 29.29
CA ASN A 29 -8.93 29.27 30.22
C ASN A 29 -7.91 28.11 30.35
N GLY A 30 -6.73 28.21 29.72
CA GLY A 30 -5.72 27.16 29.70
C GLY A 30 -6.09 25.97 28.81
N LYS A 31 -7.03 26.13 27.86
CA LYS A 31 -7.42 25.08 26.92
C LYS A 31 -6.61 25.15 25.63
N CYS A 32 -6.40 23.96 25.07
CA CYS A 32 -5.71 23.74 23.81
C CYS A 32 -6.64 23.00 22.83
N PRO A 33 -6.29 22.95 21.54
CA PRO A 33 -6.99 22.10 20.58
C PRO A 33 -7.00 20.61 21.02
N PRO A 34 -7.98 19.82 20.57
CA PRO A 34 -8.08 18.41 20.88
C PRO A 34 -6.75 17.67 20.65
N GLY A 35 -6.40 16.78 21.58
CA GLY A 35 -5.16 16.02 21.55
C GLY A 35 -3.94 16.79 22.02
N SER A 36 -4.12 17.96 22.63
CA SER A 36 -3.04 18.75 23.21
C SER A 36 -3.35 19.09 24.67
N ARG A 37 -2.30 19.42 25.43
CA ARG A 37 -2.40 19.91 26.81
C ARG A 37 -1.61 21.19 26.97
N CYS A 38 -2.08 22.06 27.86
CA CYS A 38 -1.41 23.31 28.17
C CYS A 38 -0.31 23.07 29.21
N GLU A 39 0.94 23.41 28.88
CA GLU A 39 2.05 23.50 29.82
C GLU A 39 2.75 24.85 29.62
N ASP A 40 2.91 25.61 30.69
CA ASP A 40 3.57 26.93 30.67
C ASP A 40 3.04 27.90 29.60
N GLY A 41 1.72 27.89 29.36
CA GLY A 41 1.06 28.73 28.36
C GLY A 41 1.23 28.27 26.91
N THR A 42 1.85 27.11 26.69
CA THR A 42 2.08 26.49 25.37
C THR A 42 1.32 25.16 25.26
N CYS A 43 0.73 24.91 24.09
CA CYS A 43 0.04 23.67 23.79
C CYS A 43 1.01 22.61 23.26
N TYR A 44 1.11 21.50 23.99
CA TYR A 44 1.90 20.34 23.58
C TYR A 44 1.00 19.17 23.22
N GLY A 45 1.35 18.46 22.15
CA GLY A 45 0.65 17.25 21.74
C GLY A 45 0.72 16.17 22.84
N ARG A 46 -0.41 15.54 23.11
CA ARG A 46 -0.53 14.45 24.07
C ARG A 46 0.06 13.16 23.51
N PRO A 47 1.01 12.51 24.19
CA PRO A 47 1.65 11.29 23.69
C PRO A 47 0.71 10.07 23.71
N ASP A 48 -0.38 10.14 24.49
CA ASP A 48 -1.40 9.10 24.58
C ASP A 48 -2.45 9.18 23.47
N CYS A 49 -2.48 10.27 22.70
CA CYS A 49 -3.33 10.39 21.53
C CYS A 49 -2.66 9.76 20.29
N PRO A 50 -3.44 9.09 19.41
CA PRO A 50 -2.91 8.53 18.18
C PRO A 50 -2.41 9.65 17.26
N GLN A 51 -1.31 9.39 16.55
CA GLN A 51 -0.85 10.28 15.49
C GLN A 51 -1.86 10.26 14.34
N VAL A 52 -2.39 11.42 13.99
CA VAL A 52 -3.32 11.55 12.87
C VAL A 52 -2.54 11.67 11.57
N MET A 53 -2.51 10.59 10.79
CA MET A 53 -1.99 10.63 9.43
C MET A 53 -3.09 11.10 8.47
N MET A 54 -2.75 11.96 7.51
CA MET A 54 -3.68 12.34 6.44
C MET A 54 -3.88 11.14 5.50
N PRO A 55 -5.10 10.59 5.38
CA PRO A 55 -5.38 9.51 4.43
C PRO A 55 -5.45 10.06 3.01
N ARG A 56 -5.24 9.19 2.01
CA ARG A 56 -5.63 9.51 0.63
C ARG A 56 -7.15 9.54 0.55
N MET A 57 -7.69 10.66 0.12
CA MET A 57 -9.14 10.86 0.05
C MET A 57 -9.67 10.53 -1.35
N LYS A 58 -10.99 10.50 -1.53
CA LYS A 58 -11.61 10.53 -2.86
C LYS A 58 -12.00 11.97 -3.23
N PRO A 59 -12.24 12.28 -4.51
CA PRO A 59 -12.73 13.58 -4.92
C PRO A 59 -14.04 13.92 -4.20
N GLY A 60 -14.17 15.15 -3.71
CA GLY A 60 -15.37 15.59 -2.98
C GLY A 60 -15.46 15.08 -1.53
N CYS A 61 -14.45 14.35 -1.04
CA CYS A 61 -14.34 14.00 0.36
C CYS A 61 -13.49 15.03 1.11
N GLU A 62 -13.97 15.40 2.30
CA GLU A 62 -13.29 16.29 3.23
C GLU A 62 -13.02 15.54 4.52
N MET A 63 -11.84 15.78 5.11
CA MET A 63 -11.47 15.25 6.41
C MET A 63 -11.64 16.36 7.45
N THR A 64 -12.39 16.05 8.50
CA THR A 64 -12.53 16.88 9.70
C THR A 64 -11.96 16.13 10.90
N LEU A 65 -11.44 16.85 11.88
CA LEU A 65 -11.00 16.25 13.15
C LEU A 65 -12.13 16.38 14.15
N VAL A 66 -12.55 15.24 14.72
CA VAL A 66 -13.58 15.20 15.77
C VAL A 66 -12.93 14.62 17.03
N PRO A 67 -13.07 15.26 18.19
CA PRO A 67 -12.54 14.72 19.44
C PRO A 67 -13.26 13.42 19.80
N ASP A 68 -12.50 12.43 20.25
CA ASP A 68 -13.01 11.21 20.89
C ASP A 68 -13.39 11.46 22.36
N GLU A 69 -13.82 10.41 23.07
CA GLU A 69 -14.20 10.48 24.49
C GLU A 69 -13.06 10.94 25.41
N ARG A 70 -11.81 10.83 24.96
CA ARG A 70 -10.60 11.24 25.68
C ARG A 70 -10.05 12.58 25.18
N ASP A 71 -10.83 13.29 24.37
CA ASP A 71 -10.44 14.53 23.70
C ASP A 71 -9.22 14.37 22.77
N CYS A 72 -9.05 13.18 22.18
CA CYS A 72 -8.06 12.94 21.14
C CYS A 72 -8.66 13.15 19.74
N PRO A 73 -7.92 13.77 18.80
CA PRO A 73 -8.43 14.05 17.47
C PRO A 73 -8.56 12.77 16.66
N MET A 74 -9.76 12.47 16.18
CA MET A 74 -10.02 11.38 15.23
C MET A 74 -10.40 11.93 13.85
N PRO A 75 -9.84 11.36 12.76
CA PRO A 75 -10.23 11.74 11.40
C PRO A 75 -11.65 11.26 11.09
N LYS A 76 -12.52 12.18 10.68
CA LYS A 76 -13.85 11.90 10.15
C LYS A 76 -13.90 12.34 8.69
N ILE A 77 -14.12 11.38 7.80
CA ILE A 77 -14.21 11.63 6.35
C ILE A 77 -15.69 11.77 5.97
N THR A 78 -16.02 12.89 5.35
CA THR A 78 -17.36 13.17 4.82
C THR A 78 -17.28 13.47 3.34
N CYS A 79 -18.02 12.72 2.53
CA CYS A 79 -18.05 12.89 1.07
C CYS A 79 -19.39 13.48 0.63
N SER A 80 -19.35 14.58 -0.11
CA SER A 80 -20.53 15.25 -0.66
C SER A 80 -20.33 15.59 -2.13
N LYS A 81 -21.39 15.49 -2.94
CA LYS A 81 -21.36 15.93 -4.34
C LYS A 81 -21.17 17.43 -4.48
N GLU A 82 -21.57 18.21 -3.48
CA GLU A 82 -21.39 19.66 -3.46
C GLU A 82 -19.90 20.04 -3.43
N ASN A 83 -19.08 19.21 -2.79
CA ASN A 83 -17.63 19.42 -2.72
C ASN A 83 -16.92 19.19 -4.07
N LEU A 84 -17.62 18.62 -5.06
CA LEU A 84 -17.12 18.51 -6.43
C LEU A 84 -17.42 19.75 -7.28
N LYS A 85 -18.27 20.66 -6.78
CA LYS A 85 -18.67 21.85 -7.51
C LYS A 85 -17.50 22.83 -7.60
N CYS A 86 -17.25 23.35 -8.80
CA CYS A 86 -16.21 24.32 -9.09
C CYS A 86 -16.75 25.42 -9.99
N GLY A 87 -17.13 26.56 -9.38
CA GLY A 87 -17.93 27.57 -10.08
C GLY A 87 -19.27 26.99 -10.51
N ASP A 88 -19.54 27.00 -11.82
CA ASP A 88 -20.79 26.50 -12.42
C ASP A 88 -20.71 25.04 -12.89
N THR A 89 -19.55 24.38 -12.76
CA THR A 89 -19.35 23.00 -13.21
C THR A 89 -19.03 22.06 -12.04
N TYR A 90 -19.01 20.76 -12.31
CA TYR A 90 -18.55 19.74 -11.38
C TYR A 90 -17.26 19.13 -11.92
N CYS A 91 -16.25 18.98 -11.07
CA CYS A 91 -15.01 18.34 -11.46
C CYS A 91 -15.21 16.84 -11.67
N GLU A 92 -14.62 16.33 -12.75
CA GLU A 92 -14.59 14.90 -13.03
C GLU A 92 -13.69 14.15 -12.03
N ARG A 93 -13.83 12.82 -11.98
CA ARG A 93 -12.95 11.96 -11.18
C ARG A 93 -11.49 12.17 -11.62
N GLY A 94 -10.56 12.20 -10.68
CA GLY A 94 -9.16 12.57 -10.96
C GLY A 94 -8.82 14.05 -10.74
N TYR A 95 -9.84 14.90 -10.61
CA TYR A 95 -9.67 16.35 -10.48
C TYR A 95 -10.26 16.89 -9.17
N VAL A 96 -9.72 18.02 -8.72
CA VAL A 96 -10.22 18.79 -7.56
C VAL A 96 -10.38 20.25 -7.95
N CYS A 97 -11.36 20.93 -7.35
CA CYS A 97 -11.56 22.35 -7.59
C CYS A 97 -10.46 23.19 -6.94
N ASN A 98 -9.75 23.97 -7.74
CA ASN A 98 -8.92 25.06 -7.23
C ASN A 98 -9.83 26.25 -6.92
N LYS A 99 -10.08 26.51 -5.63
CA LYS A 99 -10.98 27.58 -5.17
C LYS A 99 -10.57 28.98 -5.65
N SER A 100 -9.26 29.22 -5.83
CA SER A 100 -8.74 30.53 -6.24
C SER A 100 -8.94 30.81 -7.73
N THR A 101 -8.86 29.77 -8.58
CA THR A 101 -8.99 29.92 -10.04
C THR A 101 -10.36 29.47 -10.56
N GLN A 102 -11.18 28.85 -9.71
CA GLN A 102 -12.43 28.18 -10.07
C GLN A 102 -12.28 27.20 -11.23
N LYS A 103 -11.12 26.52 -11.31
CA LYS A 103 -10.82 25.51 -12.31
C LYS A 103 -10.57 24.15 -11.67
N CYS A 104 -11.03 23.10 -12.35
CA CYS A 104 -10.68 21.74 -12.00
C CYS A 104 -9.22 21.48 -12.36
N VAL A 105 -8.42 21.10 -11.37
CA VAL A 105 -7.00 20.78 -11.52
C VAL A 105 -6.75 19.35 -11.09
N GLU A 106 -5.69 18.72 -11.62
CA GLU A 106 -5.29 17.39 -11.17
C GLU A 106 -5.06 17.38 -9.66
N ARG A 107 -5.41 16.27 -9.04
CA ARG A 107 -5.31 16.12 -7.59
C ARG A 107 -3.86 16.12 -7.12
N TRP A 108 -3.56 17.03 -6.19
CA TRP A 108 -2.23 17.21 -5.62
C TRP A 108 -1.84 16.11 -4.63
N ASP A 109 -2.81 15.39 -4.06
CA ASP A 109 -2.59 14.30 -3.12
C ASP A 109 -2.36 12.94 -3.81
N CYS A 110 -2.47 12.91 -5.14
CA CYS A 110 -2.11 11.75 -5.93
C CYS A 110 -0.59 11.63 -6.09
N PRO A 111 -0.05 10.39 -6.20
CA PRO A 111 1.35 10.18 -6.52
C PRO A 111 1.73 10.88 -7.83
N PRO A 112 2.95 11.42 -7.95
CA PRO A 112 3.42 11.99 -9.21
C PRO A 112 3.46 10.89 -10.27
N VAL A 113 2.68 11.06 -11.33
CA VAL A 113 2.65 10.12 -12.43
C VAL A 113 3.79 10.43 -13.40
N LEU A 114 4.70 9.48 -13.59
CA LEU A 114 5.62 9.52 -14.72
C LEU A 114 4.79 9.35 -15.99
N LYS A 115 4.61 10.45 -16.73
CA LYS A 115 3.89 10.40 -18.01
C LYS A 115 4.64 9.45 -18.95
N PRO A 116 3.95 8.48 -19.57
CA PRO A 116 4.60 7.57 -20.51
C PRO A 116 5.19 8.37 -21.69
N PRO A 117 6.21 7.81 -22.37
CA PRO A 117 6.82 8.44 -23.54
C PRO A 117 5.74 8.81 -24.58
N LYS A 118 5.81 10.04 -25.09
CA LYS A 118 4.83 10.56 -26.05
C LYS A 118 4.83 9.70 -27.32
N GLY A 119 3.75 8.97 -27.56
CA GLY A 119 3.59 8.05 -28.70
C GLY A 119 3.64 6.57 -28.35
N ASP A 120 3.87 6.21 -27.08
CA ASP A 120 3.76 4.83 -26.63
C ASP A 120 2.28 4.45 -26.45
N LYS A 121 1.75 3.63 -27.38
CA LYS A 121 0.37 3.13 -27.36
C LYS A 121 0.15 2.04 -26.30
N CYS A 122 1.20 1.64 -25.58
CA CYS A 122 1.13 0.58 -24.60
C CYS A 122 0.64 1.02 -23.24
N TYR A 123 0.54 2.32 -22.97
CA TYR A 123 0.09 2.82 -21.68
C TYR A 123 -1.19 3.64 -21.83
N GLU A 124 -2.19 3.31 -21.00
CA GLU A 124 -3.41 4.07 -20.84
C GLU A 124 -3.47 4.63 -19.43
N MET A 125 -3.92 5.87 -19.29
CA MET A 125 -4.16 6.47 -17.98
C MET A 125 -5.53 6.05 -17.50
N VAL A 126 -5.59 5.32 -16.39
CA VAL A 126 -6.85 4.92 -15.75
C VAL A 126 -6.92 5.48 -14.34
N LEU A 127 -8.12 5.52 -13.77
CA LEU A 127 -8.32 5.92 -12.38
C LEU A 127 -8.17 4.70 -11.46
N ASP A 128 -7.40 4.85 -10.38
CA ASP A 128 -7.31 3.85 -9.32
C ASP A 128 -8.54 3.89 -8.38
N GLU A 129 -8.51 3.11 -7.30
CA GLU A 129 -9.59 3.07 -6.31
C GLU A 129 -9.80 4.38 -5.54
N PHE A 130 -8.82 5.28 -5.55
CA PHE A 130 -8.86 6.61 -4.94
C PHE A 130 -9.16 7.70 -5.97
N ASP A 131 -9.45 7.36 -7.23
CA ASP A 131 -9.57 8.31 -8.34
C ASP A 131 -8.29 9.10 -8.60
N CYS A 132 -7.13 8.47 -8.50
CA CYS A 132 -5.87 9.01 -8.99
C CYS A 132 -5.55 8.40 -10.36
N PHE A 133 -5.03 9.23 -11.28
CA PHE A 133 -4.56 8.73 -12.56
C PHE A 133 -3.33 7.85 -12.38
N VAL A 134 -3.36 6.66 -12.95
CA VAL A 134 -2.23 5.72 -12.95
C VAL A 134 -2.04 5.17 -14.37
N PRO A 135 -0.77 5.04 -14.83
CA PRO A 135 -0.50 4.46 -16.13
C PRO A 135 -0.62 2.94 -16.01
N VAL A 136 -1.47 2.34 -16.84
CA VAL A 136 -1.62 0.89 -16.94
C VAL A 136 -1.12 0.44 -18.30
N ASN A 137 -0.27 -0.60 -18.28
CA ASN A 137 0.20 -1.21 -19.51
C ASN A 137 -0.94 -2.00 -20.17
N ILE A 138 -1.53 -1.44 -21.22
CA ILE A 138 -2.58 -2.08 -22.02
C ILE A 138 -2.03 -3.02 -23.08
N CYS A 139 -0.76 -2.92 -23.47
CA CYS A 139 -0.13 -3.94 -24.32
C CYS A 139 0.04 -5.27 -23.58
N GLU A 140 0.23 -5.24 -22.26
CA GLU A 140 0.18 -6.45 -21.43
C GLU A 140 -1.24 -7.02 -21.33
N LYS A 141 -2.28 -6.17 -21.30
CA LYS A 141 -3.69 -6.61 -21.29
C LYS A 141 -4.19 -7.10 -22.65
N GLY A 142 -3.74 -6.49 -23.75
CA GLY A 142 -4.03 -6.93 -25.13
C GLY A 142 -3.41 -8.29 -25.47
N ASN A 143 -2.29 -8.64 -24.81
CA ASN A 143 -1.68 -9.97 -24.90
C ASN A 143 -2.30 -11.02 -23.98
N ARG A 144 -3.34 -10.68 -23.19
CA ARG A 144 -4.15 -11.69 -22.47
C ARG A 144 -5.30 -12.26 -23.30
N SER A 145 -5.60 -11.70 -24.48
CA SER A 145 -6.63 -12.22 -25.39
C SER A 145 -6.09 -12.74 -26.74
N SER A 146 -4.79 -12.61 -27.00
CA SER A 146 -4.11 -13.34 -28.07
C SER A 146 -2.95 -14.12 -27.49
N ILE A 147 -3.24 -15.37 -27.14
CA ILE A 147 -2.25 -16.42 -26.95
C ILE A 147 -1.51 -16.57 -28.29
N ARG A 148 -0.41 -15.84 -28.48
CA ARG A 148 0.66 -16.25 -29.39
C ARG A 148 2.02 -16.08 -28.72
N PRO A 149 2.75 -17.19 -28.52
CA PRO A 149 4.01 -17.22 -27.80
C PRO A 149 5.11 -16.58 -28.66
N ARG A 150 5.88 -15.64 -28.10
CA ARG A 150 7.15 -15.25 -28.73
C ARG A 150 8.20 -16.29 -28.35
N ARG A 151 8.41 -17.21 -29.30
CA ARG A 151 9.43 -18.27 -29.29
C ARG A 151 10.84 -17.71 -29.07
N SER A 152 11.51 -18.20 -28.03
CA SER A 152 12.89 -18.71 -28.05
C SER A 152 13.12 -19.33 -26.67
N ALA A 153 13.28 -20.64 -26.46
CA ALA A 153 13.46 -21.76 -27.35
C ALA A 153 12.77 -23.00 -26.74
N THR A 154 12.44 -23.95 -27.60
CA THR A 154 11.92 -25.29 -27.29
C THR A 154 10.45 -25.35 -26.88
N GLU A 155 9.64 -25.31 -27.92
CA GLU A 155 8.45 -26.14 -28.11
C GLU A 155 8.55 -27.47 -27.32
N ASN A 156 7.84 -27.53 -26.19
CA ASN A 156 7.20 -28.73 -25.65
C ASN A 156 6.23 -28.24 -24.57
N SER A 157 4.98 -28.67 -24.65
CA SER A 157 3.92 -28.31 -23.70
C SER A 157 4.40 -28.49 -22.26
N THR A 158 4.68 -27.40 -21.54
CA THR A 158 4.99 -27.50 -20.11
C THR A 158 3.69 -27.57 -19.33
N GLN A 159 2.95 -28.67 -19.53
CA GLN A 159 2.00 -29.12 -18.53
C GLN A 159 2.86 -29.40 -17.30
N CYS A 160 2.74 -28.54 -16.28
CA CYS A 160 3.48 -28.78 -15.03
C CYS A 160 3.25 -30.22 -14.57
N PRO A 161 4.28 -30.88 -14.02
CA PRO A 161 4.17 -32.27 -13.63
C PRO A 161 3.03 -32.46 -12.61
N LYS A 162 2.56 -33.69 -12.44
CA LYS A 162 1.36 -33.99 -11.63
C LYS A 162 1.42 -33.30 -10.26
N ASN A 163 0.34 -32.60 -9.90
CA ASN A 163 0.18 -31.78 -8.68
C ASN A 163 1.15 -30.58 -8.52
N ALA A 164 1.79 -30.15 -9.61
CA ALA A 164 2.42 -28.84 -9.70
C ALA A 164 1.53 -27.85 -10.45
N GLU A 165 1.72 -26.58 -10.18
CA GLU A 165 1.07 -25.49 -10.89
C GLU A 165 2.12 -24.47 -11.34
N PHE A 166 1.84 -23.82 -12.47
CA PHE A 166 2.70 -22.77 -12.96
C PHE A 166 2.50 -21.52 -12.12
N ARG A 167 3.58 -20.96 -11.60
CA ARG A 167 3.55 -19.70 -10.85
C ARG A 167 4.49 -18.69 -11.51
N GLU A 168 4.02 -17.46 -11.65
CA GLU A 168 4.83 -16.35 -12.16
C GLU A 168 5.93 -15.95 -11.16
N CYS A 169 5.68 -16.16 -9.87
CA CYS A 169 6.61 -15.94 -8.77
C CYS A 169 6.87 -17.27 -8.06
N THR A 170 8.05 -17.87 -8.31
CA THR A 170 8.48 -19.10 -7.62
C THR A 170 9.29 -18.78 -6.37
N ASN A 171 9.43 -19.76 -5.47
CA ASN A 171 10.28 -19.61 -4.31
C ASN A 171 11.76 -19.77 -4.72
N LEU A 172 12.63 -18.83 -4.32
CA LEU A 172 14.08 -18.97 -4.51
C LEU A 172 14.67 -20.06 -3.63
N CYS A 173 13.99 -20.40 -2.54
CA CYS A 173 14.48 -21.36 -1.59
C CYS A 173 14.42 -22.79 -2.14
N PRO A 174 15.35 -23.66 -1.72
CA PRO A 174 15.35 -25.06 -2.12
C PRO A 174 14.00 -25.71 -1.88
N GLU A 175 13.51 -26.44 -2.88
CA GLU A 175 12.22 -27.11 -2.82
C GLU A 175 12.22 -28.22 -1.78
N LYS A 176 11.04 -28.49 -1.23
CA LYS A 176 10.83 -29.60 -0.30
C LYS A 176 10.62 -30.89 -1.06
N THR A 177 11.31 -31.95 -0.64
CA THR A 177 11.14 -33.32 -1.13
C THR A 177 10.55 -34.20 -0.02
N CYS A 178 10.11 -35.42 -0.35
CA CYS A 178 9.71 -36.42 0.65
C CYS A 178 10.81 -36.75 1.68
N ASP A 179 12.07 -36.41 1.43
CA ASP A 179 13.18 -36.65 2.35
C ASP A 179 13.39 -35.50 3.36
N ASN A 180 13.04 -34.26 3.00
CA ASN A 180 13.31 -33.07 3.82
C ASN A 180 12.07 -32.25 4.22
N TYR A 181 10.87 -32.72 3.91
CA TYR A 181 9.62 -31.96 4.12
C TYR A 181 9.34 -31.60 5.59
N LEU A 182 9.87 -32.37 6.55
CA LEU A 182 9.77 -32.10 7.99
C LEU A 182 10.85 -31.13 8.50
N GLN A 183 11.93 -30.93 7.74
CA GLN A 183 13.00 -30.02 8.14
C GLN A 183 12.55 -28.58 7.90
N ARG A 184 12.76 -27.67 8.86
CA ARG A 184 12.53 -26.24 8.64
C ARG A 184 13.58 -25.72 7.66
N SER A 185 13.16 -25.12 6.53
CA SER A 185 14.12 -24.47 5.62
C SER A 185 14.76 -23.28 6.32
N PRO A 186 16.10 -23.14 6.32
CA PRO A 186 16.77 -21.93 6.80
C PRO A 186 16.62 -20.76 5.81
N CYS A 187 16.21 -21.05 4.57
CA CYS A 187 15.94 -20.04 3.56
C CYS A 187 14.52 -19.50 3.69
N PHE A 188 14.42 -18.18 3.81
CA PHE A 188 13.19 -17.41 3.72
C PHE A 188 13.44 -16.21 2.82
N SER A 189 12.68 -16.09 1.73
CA SER A 189 12.80 -15.00 0.76
C SER A 189 11.43 -14.40 0.48
N LEU A 190 11.32 -13.07 0.56
CA LEU A 190 10.17 -12.29 0.06
C LEU A 190 10.33 -11.89 -1.41
N ARG A 191 11.47 -12.22 -2.04
CA ARG A 191 11.72 -11.97 -3.46
C ARG A 191 11.13 -13.11 -4.29
N CYS A 192 10.69 -12.77 -5.50
CA CYS A 192 10.18 -13.72 -6.49
C CYS A 192 11.31 -14.33 -7.32
N GLY A 193 11.29 -15.65 -7.44
CA GLY A 193 12.14 -16.41 -8.35
C GLY A 193 11.59 -16.34 -9.79
N PRO A 194 12.34 -16.88 -10.76
CA PRO A 194 11.88 -16.92 -12.15
C PRO A 194 10.56 -17.69 -12.27
N PRO A 195 9.70 -17.35 -13.25
CA PRO A 195 8.45 -18.06 -13.47
C PRO A 195 8.71 -19.54 -13.78
N GLY A 196 7.91 -20.45 -13.20
CA GLY A 196 8.12 -21.88 -13.33
C GLY A 196 7.07 -22.72 -12.63
N CYS A 197 7.16 -24.05 -12.79
CA CYS A 197 6.28 -25.00 -12.10
C CYS A 197 6.72 -25.17 -10.65
N MET A 198 5.77 -25.05 -9.72
CA MET A 198 5.98 -25.27 -8.30
C MET A 198 4.91 -26.22 -7.77
N CYS A 199 5.24 -27.04 -6.78
CA CYS A 199 4.24 -27.89 -6.13
C CYS A 199 3.09 -27.06 -5.55
N LYS A 200 1.86 -27.55 -5.69
CA LYS A 200 0.68 -26.97 -5.05
C LYS A 200 0.88 -26.92 -3.53
N GLU A 201 0.15 -26.04 -2.87
CA GLU A 201 0.18 -25.95 -1.42
C GLU A 201 -0.12 -27.31 -0.77
N GLY A 202 0.63 -27.65 0.29
CA GLY A 202 0.55 -28.97 0.94
C GLY A 202 1.22 -30.14 0.19
N HIS A 203 1.78 -29.90 -1.00
CA HIS A 203 2.49 -30.91 -1.79
C HIS A 203 4.00 -30.66 -1.80
N VAL A 204 4.77 -31.74 -1.93
CA VAL A 204 6.24 -31.73 -1.99
C VAL A 204 6.71 -32.63 -3.12
N LEU A 205 7.94 -32.44 -3.60
CA LEU A 205 8.49 -33.28 -4.65
C LEU A 205 8.67 -34.72 -4.16
N LEU A 206 8.33 -35.70 -4.99
CA LEU A 206 8.52 -37.11 -4.65
C LEU A 206 10.01 -37.45 -4.44
N SER A 207 10.87 -36.85 -5.27
CA SER A 207 12.32 -37.02 -5.25
C SER A 207 13.00 -35.73 -5.73
N SER A 208 14.32 -35.67 -5.69
CA SER A 208 15.11 -34.56 -6.27
C SER A 208 14.89 -34.39 -7.79
N ASN A 209 14.31 -35.40 -8.46
CA ASN A 209 13.94 -35.32 -9.86
C ASN A 209 12.54 -34.69 -10.03
N LYS A 210 12.49 -33.50 -10.64
CA LYS A 210 11.28 -32.70 -10.86
C LYS A 210 10.26 -33.34 -11.81
N GLU A 211 10.70 -34.27 -12.66
CA GLU A 211 9.83 -34.97 -13.62
C GLU A 211 8.89 -35.97 -12.94
N GLN A 212 9.26 -36.47 -11.76
CA GLN A 212 8.43 -37.39 -10.96
C GLN A 212 7.23 -36.70 -10.30
N GLY A 213 7.19 -35.36 -10.36
CA GLY A 213 6.08 -34.55 -9.91
C GLY A 213 5.95 -34.42 -8.39
N CYS A 214 4.82 -33.84 -7.99
CA CYS A 214 4.53 -33.49 -6.62
C CYS A 214 3.54 -34.48 -6.01
N VAL A 215 3.77 -34.83 -4.75
CA VAL A 215 2.91 -35.71 -3.97
C VAL A 215 2.49 -35.01 -2.68
N SER A 216 1.35 -35.41 -2.12
CA SER A 216 0.93 -34.89 -0.82
C SER A 216 1.92 -35.34 0.26
N ARG A 217 2.05 -34.56 1.34
CA ARG A 217 2.88 -34.97 2.51
C ARG A 217 2.44 -36.31 3.08
N GLU A 218 1.13 -36.62 3.03
CA GLU A 218 0.58 -37.90 3.47
C GLU A 218 1.01 -39.08 2.58
N THR A 219 1.26 -38.83 1.30
CA THR A 219 1.81 -39.85 0.40
C THR A 219 3.25 -40.17 0.80
N CYS A 220 4.06 -39.15 1.14
CA CYS A 220 5.43 -39.36 1.60
C CYS A 220 5.48 -40.17 2.91
N THR A 221 4.58 -39.90 3.87
CA THR A 221 4.54 -40.67 5.13
C THR A 221 4.19 -42.15 4.89
N LYS A 222 3.22 -42.43 4.01
CA LYS A 222 2.86 -43.79 3.60
C LYS A 222 4.02 -44.52 2.90
N LEU A 223 4.74 -43.84 1.99
CA LEU A 223 5.91 -44.39 1.32
C LEU A 223 7.05 -44.71 2.30
N ASN A 224 7.32 -43.84 3.27
CA ASN A 224 8.33 -44.08 4.29
C ASN A 224 7.96 -45.25 5.20
N SER A 225 6.67 -45.41 5.54
CA SER A 225 6.19 -46.56 6.29
C SER A 225 6.33 -47.88 5.51
N LEU A 226 6.06 -47.87 4.19
CA LEU A 226 6.23 -49.04 3.33
C LEU A 226 7.72 -49.42 3.15
N LYS A 227 8.60 -48.44 2.93
CA LYS A 227 10.06 -48.67 2.87
C LYS A 227 10.59 -49.33 4.16
N LYS A 228 10.13 -48.84 5.32
CA LYS A 228 10.48 -49.42 6.64
C LYS A 228 9.97 -50.85 6.85
N THR A 229 8.96 -51.29 6.11
CA THR A 229 8.46 -52.68 6.19
C THR A 229 9.28 -53.60 5.29
N ILE A 230 9.64 -53.13 4.09
CA ILE A 230 10.46 -53.90 3.13
C ILE A 230 11.90 -54.05 3.63
N GLU A 231 12.47 -53.06 4.30
CA GLU A 231 13.80 -53.18 4.93
C GLU A 231 13.82 -54.10 6.16
N ARG A 232 12.65 -54.43 6.74
CA ARG A 232 12.54 -55.33 7.91
C ARG A 232 12.39 -56.80 7.54
N ASP A 233 11.98 -57.12 6.32
CA ASP A 233 11.92 -58.48 5.79
C ASP A 233 12.75 -58.57 4.49
N PRO A 234 14.08 -58.69 4.57
CA PRO A 234 14.86 -59.09 3.40
C PRO A 234 14.42 -60.50 3.01
N ILE A 235 13.74 -60.62 1.86
CA ILE A 235 13.44 -61.91 1.24
C ILE A 235 14.77 -62.62 1.00
N ASN A 236 15.00 -63.69 1.76
CA ASN A 236 15.93 -64.76 1.47
C ASN A 236 15.18 -66.08 1.65
#